data_AF-A0A5J6X203-F1
#
_entry.id   AF-A0A5J6X203-F1
#
_cell.length_a   1.000
_cell.length_b   1.000
_cell.length_c   1.000
_cell.angle_alpha   90.00
_cell.angle_beta   90.00
_cell.angle_gamma   90.00
#
_symmetry.space_group_name_H-M   'P 1'
#
loop_
_entity.id
_entity.type
_entity.pdbx_description
1 polymer ?
#
loop_
_entity_poly.entity_id
_entity_poly.type
_entity_poly.pdbx_seq_one_letter_code
_entity_poly.pdbx_strand_id
1 'polypeptide(L)'
;MLRATAHAVTLLLLGLPLLAGLGALLPLALDKGLWQQLLAVPSLWHSLWLSAALALLSTLLVLLLTFALLAHGWQQPALRRLERALSPLLALPHVAFAVGLAFLLTPSGWLLRLPAALLGWSLPPDWQTLRDPLGMGLLLALLAKELPFLLLMALAALRRHEVMAQLTLGQSLGYAPAQLWWRLLLPALWPRLRLPLLAIAAYGCGVVDLPLLLGPDAPPVLAQRIWLWSQDADLALHPLAHLGALLLLALSLLVLALLRAIEWLCCRGLRARQLDGRRRPARHRGWPGALVNLLIALNALVLLALLLWSLTRRWRFPALWPTEFTLSQWHEALPSALPLLGVTATIALLVTLLGALWALLLLETGRASPIWPLWLLCLPLLLPQASLLLGLERALAQFGAEPSLLWVVWGQLLYVFPYLYLTLRGPWRAFDERLLIAARSLGASPIRAWWRIKLPLLARPLLAALAVGVAVSLAQYLPTLLLGGGRVVTLTTEAVTIGSGLDRRLAGLYGLLQLAIPLAAFAVAIWLPRRLNPLERSSC
;
A
#
# COMPACT_ATOMS: atom_id res chain seq x y z
N MET A 1 32.16 0.46 -15.36
CA MET A 1 31.18 1.36 -16.03
C MET A 1 29.75 1.13 -15.51
N LEU A 2 29.11 -0.02 -15.75
CA LEU A 2 27.71 -0.29 -15.31
C LEU A 2 27.42 -0.05 -13.82
N ARG A 3 28.36 -0.37 -12.93
CA ARG A 3 28.20 -0.12 -11.49
C ARG A 3 28.22 1.37 -11.14
N ALA A 4 29.05 2.16 -11.81
CA ALA A 4 29.12 3.62 -11.64
C ALA A 4 27.86 4.30 -12.18
N THR A 5 27.34 3.84 -13.33
CA THR A 5 26.07 4.33 -13.86
C THR A 5 24.91 3.98 -12.92
N ALA A 6 24.88 2.77 -12.34
CA ALA A 6 23.88 2.40 -11.36
C ALA A 6 23.91 3.30 -10.10
N HIS A 7 25.10 3.64 -9.60
CA HIS A 7 25.26 4.61 -8.51
C HIS A 7 24.75 6.00 -8.90
N ALA A 8 25.18 6.53 -10.04
CA ALA A 8 24.79 7.87 -10.50
C ALA A 8 23.28 7.98 -10.71
N VAL A 9 22.67 6.99 -11.38
CA VAL A 9 21.21 6.93 -11.59
C VAL A 9 20.48 6.86 -10.24
N THR A 10 20.98 6.08 -9.28
CA THR A 10 20.33 5.98 -7.96
C THR A 10 20.47 7.28 -7.17
N LEU A 11 21.63 7.95 -7.21
CA LEU A 11 21.82 9.25 -6.57
C LEU A 11 20.93 10.33 -7.20
N LEU A 12 20.79 10.34 -8.53
CA LEU A 12 19.94 11.27 -9.25
C LEU A 12 18.46 11.02 -8.96
N LEU A 13 18.00 9.77 -9.07
CA LEU A 13 16.58 9.43 -8.97
C LEU A 13 16.09 9.34 -7.53
N LEU A 14 16.95 8.98 -6.57
CA LEU A 14 16.59 8.86 -5.15
C LEU A 14 17.13 10.02 -4.31
N GLY A 15 18.41 10.35 -4.46
CA GLY A 15 19.09 11.32 -3.61
C GLY A 15 18.65 12.75 -3.87
N LEU A 16 18.61 13.18 -5.13
CA LEU A 16 18.22 14.53 -5.52
C LEU A 16 16.83 14.94 -5.00
N PRO A 17 15.74 14.18 -5.18
CA PRO A 17 14.42 14.57 -4.68
C PRO A 17 14.34 14.58 -3.16
N LEU A 18 15.02 13.66 -2.47
CA LEU A 18 15.09 13.66 -1.01
C LEU A 18 15.80 14.91 -0.48
N LEU A 19 16.94 15.27 -1.09
CA LEU A 19 17.71 16.46 -0.71
C LEU A 19 16.97 17.75 -1.07
N ALA A 20 16.39 17.83 -2.27
CA ALA A 20 15.63 19.00 -2.71
C ALA A 20 14.37 19.19 -1.87
N GLY A 21 13.60 18.12 -1.64
CA GLY A 21 12.36 18.18 -0.89
C GLY A 21 12.58 18.56 0.58
N LEU A 22 13.48 17.86 1.28
CA LEU A 22 13.79 18.20 2.67
C LEU A 22 14.52 19.55 2.79
N GLY A 23 15.44 19.83 1.87
CA GLY A 23 16.21 21.07 1.82
C GLY A 23 15.34 22.31 1.63
N ALA A 24 14.27 22.23 0.84
CA ALA A 24 13.35 23.34 0.63
C ALA A 24 12.45 23.65 1.86
N LEU A 25 12.26 22.67 2.74
CA LEU A 25 11.46 22.82 3.96
C LEU A 25 12.30 23.31 5.15
N LEU A 26 13.53 22.81 5.31
CA LEU A 26 14.38 23.09 6.47
C LEU A 26 14.55 24.59 6.83
N PRO A 27 14.68 25.54 5.88
CA PRO A 27 14.77 26.96 6.21
C PRO A 27 13.56 27.49 6.98
N LEU A 28 12.36 26.96 6.73
CA LEU A 28 11.13 27.37 7.42
C LEU A 28 11.14 26.95 8.89
N ALA A 29 11.87 25.89 9.25
CA ALA A 29 11.99 25.46 10.64
C ALA A 29 12.71 26.47 11.53
N LEU A 30 13.47 27.40 10.94
CA LEU A 30 14.21 28.44 11.67
C LEU A 30 13.33 29.66 12.02
N ASP A 31 12.17 29.80 11.39
CA ASP A 31 11.26 30.92 11.62
C ASP A 31 10.41 30.68 12.87
N LYS A 32 10.73 31.40 13.95
CA LYS A 32 10.00 31.32 15.23
C LYS A 32 8.55 31.82 15.13
N GLY A 33 8.29 32.79 14.25
CA GLY A 33 6.95 33.35 14.06
C GLY A 33 6.00 32.33 13.45
N LEU A 34 6.46 31.59 12.43
CA LEU A 34 5.68 30.50 11.82
C LEU A 34 5.39 29.37 12.82
N TRP A 35 6.33 29.02 13.70
CA TRP A 35 6.07 28.06 14.77
C TRP A 35 5.00 28.53 15.75
N GLN A 36 5.02 29.81 16.16
CA GLN A 36 4.00 30.36 17.04
C GLN A 36 2.61 30.33 16.37
N GLN A 37 2.53 30.70 15.10
CA GLN A 37 1.29 30.62 14.33
C GLN A 37 0.79 29.18 14.20
N LEU A 38 1.67 28.23 13.86
CA LEU A 38 1.32 26.82 13.74
C LEU A 38 0.83 26.26 15.08
N LEU A 39 1.53 26.53 16.19
CA LEU A 39 1.14 26.04 17.51
C LEU A 39 -0.15 26.68 18.05
N ALA A 40 -0.48 27.89 17.59
CA ALA A 40 -1.73 28.57 17.93
C ALA A 40 -2.95 28.00 17.17
N VAL A 41 -2.73 27.21 16.11
CA VAL A 41 -3.81 26.59 15.33
C VAL A 41 -4.69 25.72 16.24
N PRO A 42 -6.02 25.96 16.27
CA PRO A 42 -6.96 25.14 17.04
C PRO A 42 -6.87 23.67 16.64
N SER A 43 -7.00 22.78 17.64
CA SER A 43 -7.02 21.32 17.48
C SER A 43 -5.79 20.67 16.82
N LEU A 44 -4.68 21.39 16.61
CA LEU A 44 -3.44 20.81 16.07
C LEU A 44 -2.96 19.59 16.89
N TRP A 45 -2.98 19.71 18.22
CA TRP A 45 -2.56 18.63 19.12
C TRP A 45 -3.43 17.38 18.99
N HIS A 46 -4.73 17.56 18.76
CA HIS A 46 -5.64 16.45 18.50
C HIS A 46 -5.33 15.78 17.16
N SER A 47 -5.09 16.55 16.09
CA SER A 47 -4.64 16.00 14.80
C SER A 47 -3.34 15.22 14.92
N LEU A 48 -2.36 15.71 15.70
CA LEU A 48 -1.09 15.03 15.98
C LEU A 48 -1.30 13.70 16.70
N TRP A 49 -2.01 13.73 17.83
CA TRP A 49 -2.28 12.55 18.63
C TRP A 49 -3.08 11.51 17.82
N LEU A 50 -4.12 11.93 17.11
CA LEU A 50 -4.99 11.05 16.35
C LEU A 50 -4.23 10.36 15.21
N SER A 51 -3.35 11.09 14.51
CA SER A 51 -2.52 10.53 13.45
C SER A 51 -1.55 9.48 13.99
N ALA A 52 -0.85 9.79 15.10
CA ALA A 52 0.05 8.84 15.73
C ALA A 52 -0.69 7.62 16.29
N ALA A 53 -1.83 7.84 16.95
CA ALA A 53 -2.64 6.78 17.53
C ALA A 53 -3.18 5.84 16.46
N LEU A 54 -3.76 6.37 15.37
CA LEU A 54 -4.28 5.56 14.28
C LEU A 54 -3.17 4.80 13.55
N ALA A 55 -2.04 5.44 13.25
CA ALA A 55 -0.90 4.78 12.59
C ALA A 55 -0.28 3.67 13.44
N LEU A 56 -0.09 3.90 14.75
CA LEU A 56 0.43 2.89 15.68
C LEU A 56 -0.58 1.75 15.89
N LEU A 57 -1.84 2.08 16.13
CA LEU A 57 -2.88 1.10 16.44
C LEU A 57 -3.16 0.18 15.24
N SER A 58 -3.35 0.76 14.05
CA SER A 58 -3.53 -0.03 12.81
C SER A 58 -2.35 -0.97 12.58
N THR A 59 -1.12 -0.45 12.62
CA THR A 59 0.11 -1.23 12.41
C THR A 59 0.25 -2.39 13.42
N LEU A 60 0.04 -2.12 14.71
CA LEU A 60 0.16 -3.13 15.76
C LEU A 60 -0.95 -4.17 15.69
N LEU A 61 -2.18 -3.78 15.36
CA LEU A 61 -3.29 -4.70 15.15
C LEU A 61 -3.07 -5.57 13.93
N VAL A 62 -2.61 -5.01 12.81
CA VAL A 62 -2.25 -5.76 11.59
C VAL A 62 -1.16 -6.78 11.89
N LEU A 63 -0.12 -6.39 12.64
CA LEU A 63 0.94 -7.29 13.08
C LEU A 63 0.38 -8.42 13.97
N LEU A 64 -0.41 -8.06 14.99
CA LEU A 64 -1.00 -9.01 15.93
C LEU A 64 -1.90 -10.02 15.21
N LEU A 65 -2.77 -9.56 14.32
CA LEU A 65 -3.66 -10.40 13.55
C LEU A 65 -2.89 -11.29 12.56
N THR A 66 -1.86 -10.77 11.90
CA THR A 66 -0.96 -11.55 11.03
C THR A 66 -0.31 -12.68 11.82
N PHE A 67 0.26 -12.35 12.98
CA PHE A 67 0.90 -13.32 13.88
C PHE A 67 -0.10 -14.33 14.43
N ALA A 68 -1.30 -13.89 14.79
CA ALA A 68 -2.33 -14.77 15.30
C ALA A 68 -2.87 -15.71 14.20
N LEU A 69 -3.01 -15.23 12.96
CA LEU A 69 -3.40 -16.03 11.79
C LEU A 69 -2.35 -17.08 11.45
N LEU A 70 -1.06 -16.73 11.48
CA LEU A 70 0.02 -17.70 11.31
C LEU A 70 0.04 -18.71 12.46
N ALA A 71 -0.03 -18.24 13.71
CA ALA A 71 0.07 -19.11 14.89
C ALA A 71 -1.06 -20.14 14.99
N HIS A 72 -2.29 -19.76 14.64
CA HIS A 72 -3.46 -20.62 14.82
C HIS A 72 -4.00 -21.20 13.50
N GLY A 73 -3.67 -20.59 12.37
CA GLY A 73 -4.18 -20.96 11.05
C GLY A 73 -3.19 -21.72 10.17
N TRP A 74 -1.92 -21.89 10.56
CA TRP A 74 -0.88 -22.46 9.69
C TRP A 74 -1.24 -23.80 9.05
N GLN A 75 -1.80 -24.73 9.83
CA GLN A 75 -2.19 -26.05 9.34
C GLN A 75 -3.63 -26.08 8.78
N GLN A 76 -4.40 -25.00 8.96
CA GLN A 76 -5.80 -24.94 8.55
C GLN A 76 -5.94 -24.71 7.03
N PRO A 77 -6.98 -25.27 6.38
CA PRO A 77 -7.26 -25.01 4.97
C PRO A 77 -7.64 -23.55 4.71
N ALA A 78 -8.16 -22.83 5.72
CA ALA A 78 -8.51 -21.42 5.61
C ALA A 78 -7.31 -20.55 5.24
N LEU A 79 -6.14 -20.75 5.87
CA LEU A 79 -4.94 -19.98 5.52
C LEU A 79 -4.51 -20.26 4.08
N ARG A 80 -4.56 -21.52 3.61
CA ARG A 80 -4.28 -21.88 2.21
C ARG A 80 -5.26 -21.26 1.20
N ARG A 81 -6.51 -21.00 1.60
CA ARG A 81 -7.47 -20.24 0.79
C ARG A 81 -7.10 -18.76 0.76
N LEU A 82 -6.77 -18.19 1.92
CA LEU A 82 -6.34 -16.79 2.02
C LEU A 82 -5.11 -16.53 1.16
N GLU A 83 -4.10 -17.41 1.20
CA GLU A 83 -2.90 -17.32 0.36
C GLU A 83 -3.20 -17.21 -1.13
N ARG A 84 -4.19 -17.98 -1.63
CA ARG A 84 -4.64 -17.89 -3.02
C ARG A 84 -5.42 -16.61 -3.30
N ALA A 85 -6.13 -16.08 -2.30
CA ALA A 85 -6.89 -14.85 -2.39
C ALA A 85 -6.05 -13.58 -2.15
N LEU A 86 -4.80 -13.65 -1.69
CA LEU A 86 -3.99 -12.46 -1.41
C LEU A 86 -3.80 -11.58 -2.66
N SER A 87 -3.55 -12.18 -3.82
CA SER A 87 -3.40 -11.43 -5.08
C SER A 87 -4.64 -10.61 -5.45
N PRO A 88 -5.86 -11.18 -5.54
CA PRO A 88 -7.05 -10.37 -5.82
C PRO A 88 -7.39 -9.38 -4.70
N LEU A 89 -7.15 -9.72 -3.43
CA LEU A 89 -7.38 -8.79 -2.31
C LEU A 89 -6.48 -7.53 -2.39
N LEU A 90 -5.24 -7.71 -2.83
CA LEU A 90 -4.28 -6.62 -3.01
C LEU A 90 -4.46 -5.87 -4.34
N ALA A 91 -5.09 -6.49 -5.34
CA ALA A 91 -5.30 -5.88 -6.65
C ALA A 91 -6.34 -4.75 -6.63
N LEU A 92 -7.27 -4.76 -5.67
CA LEU A 92 -8.25 -3.69 -5.50
C LEU A 92 -7.52 -2.40 -5.06
N PRO A 93 -7.64 -1.27 -5.77
CA PRO A 93 -6.99 -0.02 -5.36
C PRO A 93 -7.48 0.50 -4.01
N HIS A 94 -6.63 1.25 -3.29
CA HIS A 94 -6.96 1.78 -1.95
C HIS A 94 -8.17 2.71 -1.98
N VAL A 95 -8.20 3.65 -2.94
CA VAL A 95 -9.31 4.58 -3.16
C VAL A 95 -10.61 3.84 -3.51
N ALA A 96 -10.57 2.93 -4.50
CA ALA A 96 -11.74 2.11 -4.83
C ALA A 96 -12.27 1.33 -3.62
N PHE A 97 -11.38 0.72 -2.83
CA PHE A 97 -11.77 0.02 -1.61
C PHE A 97 -12.42 0.97 -0.60
N ALA A 98 -11.86 2.17 -0.41
CA ALA A 98 -12.37 3.17 0.52
C ALA A 98 -13.77 3.63 0.13
N VAL A 99 -13.99 3.97 -1.15
CA VAL A 99 -15.31 4.36 -1.68
C VAL A 99 -16.33 3.24 -1.49
N GLY A 100 -15.98 2.00 -1.86
CA GLY A 100 -16.89 0.88 -1.68
C GLY A 100 -17.16 0.57 -0.21
N LEU A 101 -16.16 0.70 0.67
CA LEU A 101 -16.35 0.58 2.12
C LEU A 101 -17.25 1.68 2.68
N ALA A 102 -17.15 2.91 2.19
CA ALA A 102 -18.06 4.00 2.54
C ALA A 102 -19.51 3.65 2.20
N PHE A 103 -19.77 3.04 1.04
CA PHE A 103 -21.11 2.60 0.64
C PHE A 103 -21.69 1.49 1.53
N LEU A 104 -20.83 0.76 2.25
CA LEU A 104 -21.26 -0.25 3.21
C LEU A 104 -21.55 0.36 4.58
N LEU A 105 -20.68 1.27 5.04
CA LEU A 105 -20.70 1.81 6.41
C LEU A 105 -21.54 3.08 6.60
N THR A 106 -21.90 3.80 5.53
CA THR A 106 -22.75 4.99 5.63
C THR A 106 -24.10 4.67 6.31
N PRO A 107 -24.78 5.63 6.97
CA PRO A 107 -26.11 5.44 7.57
C PRO A 107 -27.16 4.83 6.63
N SER A 108 -27.08 5.19 5.34
CA SER A 108 -27.92 4.65 4.27
C SER A 108 -27.21 3.55 3.46
N GLY A 109 -26.12 3.02 3.99
CA GLY A 109 -25.26 2.02 3.39
C GLY A 109 -25.88 0.63 3.44
N TRP A 110 -25.26 -0.31 2.74
CA TRP A 110 -25.87 -1.62 2.54
C TRP A 110 -25.97 -2.46 3.83
N LEU A 111 -24.99 -2.32 4.73
CA LEU A 111 -24.96 -3.09 5.99
C LEU A 111 -26.11 -2.75 6.92
N LEU A 112 -26.60 -1.49 6.92
CA LEU A 112 -27.70 -1.06 7.77
C LEU A 112 -29.07 -1.33 7.16
N ARG A 113 -29.17 -1.62 5.86
CA ARG A 113 -30.44 -1.93 5.20
C ARG A 113 -30.98 -3.31 5.58
N LEU A 114 -30.11 -4.28 5.85
CA LEU A 114 -30.49 -5.61 6.35
C LEU A 114 -31.22 -5.55 7.70
N PRO A 115 -30.64 -4.97 8.77
CA PRO A 115 -31.36 -4.81 10.02
C PRO A 115 -32.55 -3.85 9.88
N ALA A 116 -32.48 -2.81 9.04
CA ALA A 116 -33.63 -1.94 8.79
C ALA A 116 -34.84 -2.70 8.22
N ALA A 117 -34.62 -3.62 7.29
CA ALA A 117 -35.67 -4.46 6.72
C ALA A 117 -36.26 -5.43 7.75
N LEU A 118 -35.44 -5.93 8.68
CA LEU A 118 -35.87 -6.87 9.73
C LEU A 118 -36.55 -6.17 10.91
N LEU A 119 -36.09 -4.97 11.27
CA LEU A 119 -36.55 -4.19 12.42
C LEU A 119 -37.61 -3.14 12.07
N GLY A 120 -37.94 -2.99 10.78
CA GLY A 120 -38.96 -2.05 10.30
C GLY A 120 -38.54 -0.58 10.32
N TRP A 121 -37.24 -0.27 10.19
CA TRP A 121 -36.77 1.13 10.18
C TRP A 121 -37.09 1.82 8.85
N SER A 122 -37.83 2.93 8.91
CA SER A 122 -38.15 3.76 7.75
C SER A 122 -37.10 4.82 7.44
N LEU A 123 -36.37 5.27 8.46
CA LEU A 123 -35.29 6.25 8.37
C LEU A 123 -33.95 5.63 8.76
N PRO A 124 -32.84 6.03 8.13
CA PRO A 124 -31.52 5.54 8.50
C PRO A 124 -31.17 6.01 9.91
N PRO A 125 -30.65 5.13 10.79
CA PRO A 125 -30.22 5.51 12.12
C PRO A 125 -28.95 6.37 12.06
N ASP A 126 -28.68 7.13 13.12
CA ASP A 126 -27.46 7.92 13.30
C ASP A 126 -26.24 7.02 13.57
N TRP A 127 -25.80 6.32 12.53
CA TRP A 127 -24.64 5.43 12.54
C TRP A 127 -23.38 6.19 12.15
N GLN A 128 -22.68 6.74 13.14
CA GLN A 128 -21.52 7.61 12.96
C GLN A 128 -20.19 6.82 12.91
N THR A 129 -20.07 5.84 12.01
CA THR A 129 -18.78 5.10 11.83
C THR A 129 -17.90 5.66 10.73
N LEU A 130 -18.44 6.53 9.88
CA LEU A 130 -17.69 7.27 8.86
C LEU A 130 -17.56 8.71 9.30
N ARG A 131 -16.40 9.32 9.03
CA ARG A 131 -16.09 10.69 9.45
C ARG A 131 -16.25 10.90 10.96
N ASP A 132 -16.04 9.82 11.70
CA ASP A 132 -16.16 9.82 13.15
C ASP A 132 -14.94 10.46 13.80
N PRO A 133 -15.06 11.15 14.95
CA PRO A 133 -13.94 11.86 15.58
C PRO A 133 -12.77 10.96 15.98
N LEU A 134 -13.00 9.66 16.16
CA LEU A 134 -11.98 8.68 16.54
C LEU A 134 -11.30 8.01 15.33
N GLY A 135 -11.81 8.24 14.12
CA GLY A 135 -11.31 7.64 12.88
C GLY A 135 -11.49 6.12 12.81
N MET A 136 -12.56 5.56 13.39
CA MET A 136 -12.87 4.13 13.32
C MET A 136 -13.05 3.62 11.88
N GLY A 137 -13.76 4.38 11.03
CA GLY A 137 -13.93 4.01 9.62
C GLY A 137 -12.59 3.93 8.88
N LEU A 138 -11.70 4.89 9.13
CA LEU A 138 -10.33 4.92 8.62
C LEU A 138 -9.50 3.75 9.16
N LEU A 139 -9.58 3.47 10.47
CA LEU A 139 -8.89 2.33 11.10
C LEU A 139 -9.32 1.01 10.44
N LEU A 140 -10.62 0.77 10.28
CA LEU A 140 -11.13 -0.44 9.62
C LEU A 140 -10.62 -0.57 8.19
N ALA A 141 -10.56 0.54 7.45
CA ALA A 141 -10.05 0.54 6.08
C ALA A 141 -8.57 0.16 6.01
N LEU A 142 -7.74 0.78 6.87
CA LEU A 142 -6.31 0.47 6.98
C LEU A 142 -6.11 -0.99 7.38
N LEU A 143 -6.78 -1.47 8.43
CA LEU A 143 -6.71 -2.87 8.86
C LEU A 143 -7.04 -3.86 7.75
N ALA A 144 -8.13 -3.63 7.02
CA ALA A 144 -8.59 -4.52 5.96
C ALA A 144 -7.63 -4.59 4.76
N LYS A 145 -6.88 -3.51 4.48
CA LYS A 145 -5.97 -3.42 3.34
C LYS A 145 -4.54 -3.78 3.67
N GLU A 146 -4.06 -3.42 4.85
CA GLU A 146 -2.68 -3.65 5.26
C GLU A 146 -2.46 -5.09 5.75
N LEU A 147 -3.48 -5.75 6.29
CA LEU A 147 -3.37 -7.13 6.77
C LEU A 147 -3.03 -8.13 5.66
N PRO A 148 -3.71 -8.14 4.48
CA PRO A 148 -3.30 -8.98 3.36
C PRO A 148 -1.86 -8.70 2.92
N PHE A 149 -1.43 -7.43 2.94
CA PHE A 149 -0.08 -7.04 2.54
C PHE A 149 0.99 -7.58 3.51
N LEU A 150 0.82 -7.34 4.82
CA LEU A 150 1.79 -7.83 5.81
C LEU A 150 1.82 -9.36 5.86
N LEU A 151 0.67 -10.02 5.69
CA LEU A 151 0.60 -11.47 5.61
C LEU A 151 1.34 -12.01 4.39
N LEU A 152 1.20 -11.39 3.21
CA LEU A 152 1.98 -11.75 2.02
C LEU A 152 3.49 -11.64 2.29
N MET A 153 3.93 -10.53 2.90
CA MET A 153 5.33 -10.32 3.25
C MET A 153 5.84 -11.35 4.27
N ALA A 154 5.00 -11.73 5.24
CA ALA A 154 5.32 -12.76 6.22
C ALA A 154 5.50 -14.12 5.56
N LEU A 155 4.58 -14.51 4.68
CA LEU A 155 4.67 -15.78 3.95
C LEU A 155 5.87 -15.82 3.02
N ALA A 156 6.20 -14.71 2.36
CA ALA A 156 7.39 -14.60 1.51
C ALA A 156 8.71 -14.72 2.31
N ALA A 157 8.73 -14.26 3.56
CA ALA A 157 9.87 -14.35 4.46
C ALA A 157 10.05 -15.74 5.12
N LEU A 158 9.04 -16.60 5.02
CA LEU A 158 9.00 -17.93 5.63
C LEU A 158 9.27 -19.01 4.58
N ARG A 159 10.17 -19.95 4.91
CA ARG A 159 10.38 -21.17 4.12
C ARG A 159 9.55 -22.28 4.73
N ARG A 160 8.46 -22.68 4.05
CA ARG A 160 7.48 -23.66 4.57
C ARG A 160 8.14 -24.94 5.12
N HIS A 161 9.14 -25.49 4.43
CA HIS A 161 9.86 -26.70 4.87
C HIS A 161 10.59 -26.51 6.21
N GLU A 162 11.28 -25.38 6.40
CA GLU A 162 11.99 -25.06 7.65
C GLU A 162 11.01 -24.89 8.81
N VAL A 163 9.89 -24.21 8.57
CA VAL A 163 8.82 -24.01 9.56
C VAL A 163 8.23 -25.37 9.98
N MET A 164 7.99 -26.27 9.02
CA MET A 164 7.48 -27.62 9.32
C MET A 164 8.46 -28.45 10.13
N ALA A 165 9.74 -28.46 9.77
CA ALA A 165 10.76 -29.16 10.56
C ALA A 165 10.79 -28.66 12.02
N GLN A 166 10.75 -27.33 12.24
CA GLN A 166 10.74 -26.73 13.57
C GLN A 166 9.45 -27.05 14.35
N LEU A 167 8.29 -27.03 13.69
CA LEU A 167 7.03 -27.39 14.35
C LEU A 167 6.98 -28.86 14.74
N THR A 168 7.48 -29.78 13.91
CA THR A 168 7.53 -31.22 14.21
C THR A 168 8.45 -31.48 15.41
N LEU A 169 9.65 -30.89 15.43
CA LEU A 169 10.60 -31.03 16.55
C LEU A 169 10.05 -30.42 17.85
N GLY A 170 9.37 -29.28 17.78
CA GLY A 170 8.74 -28.70 18.95
C GLY A 170 7.57 -29.53 19.49
N GLN A 171 6.80 -30.17 18.60
CA GLN A 171 5.70 -31.06 18.97
C GLN A 171 6.19 -32.35 19.62
N SER A 172 7.31 -32.93 19.17
CA SER A 172 7.92 -34.09 19.84
C SER A 172 8.41 -33.77 21.27
N LEU A 173 8.65 -32.49 21.58
CA LEU A 173 8.97 -31.99 22.92
C LEU A 173 7.72 -31.63 23.76
N GLY A 174 6.51 -31.86 23.23
CA GLY A 174 5.23 -31.63 23.90
C GLY A 174 4.70 -30.19 23.82
N TYR A 175 5.22 -29.35 22.93
CA TYR A 175 4.70 -28.00 22.70
C TYR A 175 3.59 -27.98 21.64
N ALA A 176 2.50 -27.28 21.92
CA ALA A 176 1.46 -27.06 20.93
C ALA A 176 1.95 -26.20 19.74
N PRO A 177 1.44 -26.41 18.51
CA PRO A 177 1.87 -25.63 17.34
C PRO A 177 1.76 -24.11 17.51
N ALA A 178 0.63 -23.62 18.05
CA ALA A 178 0.43 -22.20 18.31
C ALA A 178 1.43 -21.66 19.35
N GLN A 179 1.78 -22.47 20.35
CA GLN A 179 2.78 -22.08 21.35
C GLN A 179 4.18 -21.94 20.74
N LEU A 180 4.56 -22.85 19.83
CA LEU A 180 5.82 -22.76 19.09
C LEU A 180 5.87 -21.52 18.21
N TRP A 181 4.75 -21.15 17.58
CA TRP A 181 4.67 -19.89 16.85
C TRP A 181 4.97 -18.69 17.72
N TRP A 182 4.25 -18.53 18.84
CA TRP A 182 4.44 -17.37 19.74
C TRP A 182 5.82 -17.30 20.38
N ARG A 183 6.48 -18.43 20.64
CA ARG A 183 7.74 -18.47 21.39
C ARG A 183 8.98 -18.52 20.50
N LEU A 184 8.93 -19.28 19.41
CA LEU A 184 10.09 -19.55 18.57
C LEU A 184 10.02 -18.77 17.26
N LEU A 185 8.94 -18.97 16.49
CA LEU A 185 8.86 -18.48 15.11
C LEU A 185 8.62 -16.97 15.03
N LEU A 186 7.71 -16.42 15.83
CA LEU A 186 7.36 -15.00 15.76
C LEU A 186 8.51 -14.06 16.18
N PRO A 187 9.27 -14.31 17.27
CA PRO A 187 10.45 -13.49 17.59
C PRO A 187 11.57 -13.55 16.53
N ALA A 188 11.58 -14.60 15.71
CA ALA A 188 12.50 -14.74 14.58
C ALA A 188 11.96 -14.07 13.30
N LEU A 189 10.64 -14.08 13.11
CA LEU A 189 9.95 -13.48 11.97
C LEU A 189 9.85 -11.95 12.07
N TRP A 190 9.58 -11.41 13.26
CA TRP A 190 9.37 -9.96 13.44
C TRP A 190 10.54 -9.12 12.91
N PRO A 191 11.82 -9.40 13.21
CA PRO A 191 12.93 -8.62 12.64
C PRO A 191 13.02 -8.69 11.11
N ARG A 192 12.55 -9.78 10.49
CA ARG A 192 12.49 -9.91 9.02
C ARG A 192 11.35 -9.08 8.42
N LEU A 193 10.30 -8.82 9.19
CA LEU A 193 9.16 -7.98 8.83
C LEU A 193 9.34 -6.50 9.18
N ARG A 194 10.49 -6.08 9.73
CA ARG A 194 10.70 -4.70 10.17
C ARG A 194 10.42 -3.70 9.06
N LEU A 195 11.03 -3.87 7.89
CA LEU A 195 10.87 -2.92 6.79
C LEU A 195 9.42 -2.80 6.29
N PRO A 196 8.70 -3.89 5.95
CA PRO A 196 7.30 -3.76 5.54
C PRO A 196 6.41 -3.21 6.65
N LEU A 197 6.68 -3.52 7.93
CA LEU A 197 5.92 -2.98 9.05
C LEU A 197 6.14 -1.47 9.24
N LEU A 198 7.39 -1.00 9.12
CA LEU A 198 7.69 0.43 9.18
C LEU A 198 7.12 1.19 7.97
N ALA A 199 7.07 0.57 6.79
CA ALA A 199 6.43 1.17 5.63
C ALA A 199 4.91 1.32 5.81
N ILE A 200 4.24 0.33 6.42
CA ILE A 200 2.82 0.42 6.81
C ILE A 200 2.61 1.61 7.76
N ALA A 201 3.42 1.72 8.81
CA ALA A 201 3.29 2.82 9.77
C ALA A 201 3.55 4.20 9.15
N ALA A 202 4.56 4.32 8.29
CA ALA A 202 4.85 5.56 7.58
C ALA A 202 3.72 5.96 6.62
N TYR A 203 3.12 4.98 5.93
CA TYR A 203 1.93 5.19 5.11
C TYR A 203 0.75 5.65 5.97
N GLY A 204 0.43 4.96 7.07
CA GLY A 204 -0.66 5.33 7.98
C GLY A 204 -0.52 6.74 8.57
N CYS A 205 0.71 7.23 8.83
CA CYS A 205 0.96 8.61 9.24
C CYS A 205 0.74 9.62 8.10
N GLY A 206 1.18 9.29 6.88
CA GLY A 206 1.32 10.22 5.76
C GLY A 206 0.24 10.14 4.68
N VAL A 207 -0.75 9.26 4.84
CA VAL A 207 -1.83 9.04 3.87
C VAL A 207 -2.85 10.18 3.88
N VAL A 208 -3.33 10.57 2.70
CA VAL A 208 -4.27 11.70 2.52
C VAL A 208 -5.56 11.25 1.85
N ASP A 209 -5.48 10.39 0.84
CA ASP A 209 -6.62 9.89 0.05
C ASP A 209 -7.62 9.09 0.88
N LEU A 210 -7.16 8.17 1.74
CA LEU A 210 -8.04 7.40 2.63
C LEU A 210 -8.78 8.29 3.65
N PRO A 211 -8.09 9.19 4.38
CA PRO A 211 -8.76 10.12 5.30
C PRO A 211 -9.76 11.07 4.63
N LEU A 212 -9.51 11.54 3.40
CA LEU A 212 -10.48 12.37 2.69
C LEU A 212 -11.82 11.67 2.40
N LEU A 213 -11.80 10.34 2.31
CA LEU A 213 -12.99 9.54 2.03
C LEU A 213 -13.67 9.03 3.31
N LEU A 214 -12.88 8.62 4.32
CA LEU A 214 -13.36 7.87 5.48
C LEU A 214 -12.95 8.48 6.83
N GLY A 215 -11.97 9.38 6.82
CA GLY A 215 -11.33 9.93 8.01
C GLY A 215 -12.17 10.99 8.72
N PRO A 216 -11.75 11.34 9.94
CA PRO A 216 -12.42 12.33 10.79
C PRO A 216 -12.47 13.70 10.10
N ASP A 217 -13.62 14.38 10.14
CA ASP A 217 -13.75 15.74 9.59
C ASP A 217 -13.37 16.83 10.63
N ALA A 218 -13.52 16.55 11.94
CA ALA A 218 -13.28 17.52 13.00
C ALA A 218 -12.77 16.85 14.31
N PRO A 219 -11.46 16.91 14.60
CA PRO A 219 -10.35 17.38 13.77
C PRO A 219 -9.82 16.29 12.81
N PRO A 220 -9.39 16.66 11.59
CA PRO A 220 -8.79 15.72 10.65
C PRO A 220 -7.42 15.23 11.12
N VAL A 221 -6.98 14.09 10.57
CA VAL A 221 -5.59 13.64 10.74
C VAL A 221 -4.62 14.65 10.12
N LEU A 222 -3.40 14.72 10.64
CA LEU A 222 -2.43 15.76 10.35
C LEU A 222 -2.06 15.81 8.85
N ALA A 223 -1.87 14.67 8.20
CA ALA A 223 -1.55 14.62 6.77
C ALA A 223 -2.68 15.21 5.91
N GLN A 224 -3.94 14.86 6.20
CA GLN A 224 -5.12 15.45 5.56
C GLN A 224 -5.21 16.96 5.82
N ARG A 225 -4.95 17.40 7.05
CA ARG A 225 -4.97 18.81 7.42
C ARG A 225 -3.92 19.64 6.69
N ILE A 226 -2.70 19.13 6.61
CA ILE A 226 -1.60 19.77 5.88
C ILE A 226 -1.95 19.92 4.41
N TRP A 227 -2.57 18.89 3.82
CA TRP A 227 -3.05 18.95 2.44
C TRP A 227 -4.15 20.00 2.27
N LEU A 228 -5.13 20.07 3.20
CA LEU A 228 -6.16 21.12 3.14
C LEU A 228 -5.57 22.52 3.16
N TRP A 229 -4.56 22.77 4.01
CA TRP A 229 -3.85 24.05 4.05
C TRP A 229 -3.07 24.38 2.79
N SER A 230 -2.51 23.36 2.11
CA SER A 230 -1.77 23.58 0.87
C SER A 230 -2.70 23.85 -0.33
N GLN A 231 -3.98 23.50 -0.22
CA GLN A 231 -4.99 23.75 -1.26
C GLN A 231 -5.86 24.98 -0.98
N ASP A 232 -5.67 25.62 0.18
CA ASP A 232 -6.46 26.78 0.56
C ASP A 232 -6.12 28.01 -0.32
N ALA A 233 -7.13 28.83 -0.58
CA ALA A 233 -6.97 30.08 -1.33
C ALA A 233 -6.20 31.13 -0.51
N ASP A 234 -6.20 31.02 0.82
CA ASP A 234 -5.39 31.86 1.68
C ASP A 234 -3.91 31.45 1.62
N LEU A 235 -3.11 32.28 0.96
CA LEU A 235 -1.67 32.09 0.82
C LEU A 235 -0.92 32.11 2.16
N ALA A 236 -1.52 32.65 3.24
CA ALA A 236 -0.94 32.60 4.58
C ALA A 236 -0.89 31.16 5.15
N LEU A 237 -1.74 30.26 4.67
CA LEU A 237 -1.78 28.86 5.12
C LEU A 237 -0.72 27.99 4.44
N HIS A 238 -0.19 28.39 3.27
CA HIS A 238 0.83 27.65 2.53
C HIS A 238 2.14 27.47 3.33
N PRO A 239 2.73 28.50 3.95
CA PRO A 239 3.87 28.33 4.86
C PRO A 239 3.57 27.39 6.03
N LEU A 240 2.35 27.42 6.59
CA LEU A 240 1.93 26.52 7.66
C LEU A 240 1.83 25.07 7.19
N ALA A 241 1.37 24.82 5.96
CA ALA A 241 1.37 23.49 5.35
C ALA A 241 2.79 22.93 5.24
N HIS A 242 3.74 23.72 4.76
CA HIS A 242 5.15 23.32 4.64
C HIS A 242 5.80 23.05 6.02
N LEU A 243 5.54 23.90 7.02
CA LEU A 243 6.05 23.66 8.37
C LEU A 243 5.36 22.45 9.03
N GLY A 244 4.06 22.29 8.80
CA GLY A 244 3.29 21.12 9.18
C GLY A 244 3.83 19.84 8.56
N ALA A 245 4.32 19.88 7.32
CA ALA A 245 5.01 18.77 6.68
C ALA A 245 6.29 18.35 7.43
N LEU A 246 7.08 19.27 7.96
CA LEU A 246 8.22 18.93 8.84
C LEU A 246 7.77 18.32 10.16
N LEU A 247 6.69 18.86 10.75
CA LEU A 247 6.10 18.31 11.96
C LEU A 247 5.56 16.88 11.74
N LEU A 248 4.94 16.61 10.60
CA LEU A 248 4.49 15.27 10.19
C LEU A 248 5.67 14.32 9.98
N LEU A 249 6.77 14.80 9.40
CA LEU A 249 8.01 14.03 9.29
C LEU A 249 8.54 13.64 10.67
N ALA A 250 8.62 14.59 11.60
CA ALA A 250 9.04 14.34 12.97
C ALA A 250 8.11 13.34 13.69
N LEU A 251 6.78 13.48 13.52
CA LEU A 251 5.79 12.57 14.06
C LEU A 251 5.98 11.15 13.52
N SER A 252 6.16 11.01 12.20
CA SER A 252 6.39 9.71 11.56
C SER A 252 7.67 9.06 12.11
N LEU A 253 8.78 9.79 12.18
CA LEU A 253 10.02 9.30 12.76
C LEU A 253 9.85 8.84 14.22
N LEU A 254 9.07 9.58 15.03
CA LEU A 254 8.73 9.19 16.40
C LEU A 254 7.95 7.87 16.44
N VAL A 255 6.93 7.72 15.58
CA VAL A 255 6.14 6.49 15.44
C VAL A 255 7.03 5.30 15.05
N LEU A 256 7.92 5.48 14.07
CA LEU A 256 8.86 4.45 13.65
C LEU A 256 9.84 4.06 14.77
N ALA A 257 10.34 5.04 15.53
CA ALA A 257 11.21 4.81 16.68
C ALA A 257 10.49 4.06 17.81
N LEU A 258 9.23 4.41 18.08
CA LEU A 258 8.41 3.71 19.07
C LEU A 258 8.15 2.25 18.65
N LEU A 259 7.81 2.00 17.38
CA LEU A 259 7.66 0.64 16.86
C LEU A 259 8.95 -0.16 16.97
N ARG A 260 10.10 0.48 16.74
CA ARG A 260 11.40 -0.16 16.92
C ARG A 260 11.68 -0.50 18.38
N ALA A 261 11.31 0.36 19.32
CA ALA A 261 11.41 0.10 20.75
C ALA A 261 10.48 -1.04 21.19
N ILE A 262 9.24 -1.06 20.71
CA ILE A 262 8.26 -2.14 20.95
C ILE A 262 8.81 -3.47 20.42
N GLU A 263 9.31 -3.52 19.18
CA GLU A 263 9.93 -4.72 18.60
C GLU A 263 11.06 -5.23 19.51
N TRP A 264 11.95 -4.34 19.94
CA TRP A 264 13.10 -4.70 20.77
C TRP A 264 12.68 -5.25 22.14
N LEU A 265 11.78 -4.55 22.85
CA LEU A 265 11.26 -4.98 24.15
C LEU A 265 10.52 -6.33 24.06
N CYS A 266 9.60 -6.46 23.10
CA CYS A 266 8.82 -7.69 22.91
C CYS A 266 9.72 -8.87 22.51
N CYS A 267 10.64 -8.69 21.56
CA CYS A 267 11.54 -9.76 21.15
C CYS A 267 12.49 -10.18 22.28
N ARG A 268 12.99 -9.24 23.08
CA ARG A 268 13.81 -9.54 24.26
C ARG A 268 13.04 -10.35 25.29
N GLY A 269 11.82 -9.92 25.62
CA GLY A 269 10.94 -10.64 26.55
C GLY A 269 10.53 -12.03 26.06
N LEU A 270 10.21 -12.17 24.77
CA LEU A 270 9.84 -13.46 24.18
C LEU A 270 11.02 -14.43 24.13
N ARG A 271 12.24 -13.96 23.81
CA ARG A 271 13.46 -14.79 23.83
C ARG A 271 13.82 -15.27 25.23
N ALA A 272 13.68 -14.42 26.25
CA ALA A 272 13.90 -14.83 27.64
C ALA A 272 12.95 -15.97 28.07
N ARG A 273 11.74 -16.00 27.50
CA ARG A 273 10.74 -17.05 27.76
C ARG A 273 10.87 -18.26 26.83
N GLN A 274 11.93 -18.43 26.05
CA GLN A 274 12.06 -19.63 25.19
C GLN A 274 12.37 -20.90 25.99
N LEU A 275 13.00 -20.77 27.15
CA LEU A 275 13.57 -21.89 27.91
C LEU A 275 12.84 -22.22 29.23
N ASP A 276 11.67 -21.64 29.50
CA ASP A 276 11.00 -21.82 30.79
C ASP A 276 10.30 -23.19 30.99
N GLY A 277 10.33 -24.07 29.98
CA GLY A 277 9.75 -25.42 30.04
C GLY A 277 8.21 -25.50 30.12
N ARG A 278 7.49 -24.38 30.25
CA ARG A 278 6.02 -24.38 30.42
C ARG A 278 5.33 -24.84 29.14
N ARG A 279 4.61 -25.95 29.20
CA ARG A 279 3.82 -26.50 28.08
C ARG A 279 2.35 -26.13 28.25
N ARG A 280 1.66 -25.79 27.15
CA ARG A 280 0.21 -25.53 27.14
C ARG A 280 -0.49 -26.52 26.21
N PRO A 281 -1.71 -26.97 26.55
CA PRO A 281 -2.46 -27.87 25.70
C PRO A 281 -2.75 -27.22 24.34
N ALA A 282 -2.73 -28.03 23.29
CA ALA A 282 -3.13 -27.59 21.96
C ALA A 282 -4.64 -27.31 21.96
N ARG A 283 -5.01 -26.04 21.83
CA ARG A 283 -6.42 -25.64 21.68
C ARG A 283 -6.67 -25.23 20.24
N HIS A 284 -7.46 -26.02 19.53
CA HIS A 284 -7.92 -25.65 18.20
C HIS A 284 -8.87 -24.45 18.32
N ARG A 285 -8.65 -23.42 17.51
CA ARG A 285 -9.48 -22.21 17.48
C ARG A 285 -10.05 -22.03 16.08
N GLY A 286 -11.37 -21.82 15.99
CA GLY A 286 -12.08 -21.60 14.72
C GLY A 286 -12.03 -20.16 14.19
N TRP A 287 -11.66 -19.19 15.03
CA TRP A 287 -11.63 -17.78 14.65
C TRP A 287 -10.71 -17.43 13.45
N PRO A 288 -9.57 -18.11 13.18
CA PRO A 288 -8.76 -17.80 11.99
C PRO A 288 -9.55 -18.04 10.70
N GLY A 289 -10.35 -19.11 10.66
CA GLY A 289 -11.25 -19.38 9.54
C GLY A 289 -12.32 -18.31 9.38
N ALA A 290 -12.92 -17.86 10.49
CA ALA A 290 -13.89 -16.77 10.49
C ALA A 290 -13.28 -15.45 10.00
N LEU A 291 -12.07 -15.09 10.46
CA LEU A 291 -11.37 -13.88 10.01
C LEU A 291 -11.02 -13.93 8.53
N VAL A 292 -10.54 -15.08 8.03
CA VAL A 292 -10.28 -15.28 6.59
C VAL A 292 -11.55 -15.09 5.78
N ASN A 293 -12.65 -15.73 6.20
CA ASN A 293 -13.94 -15.59 5.53
C ASN A 293 -14.44 -14.14 5.57
N LEU A 294 -14.27 -13.44 6.71
CA LEU A 294 -14.64 -12.04 6.86
C LEU A 294 -13.87 -11.13 5.89
N LEU A 295 -12.56 -11.31 5.76
CA LEU A 295 -11.72 -10.50 4.85
C LEU A 295 -12.12 -10.69 3.39
N ILE A 296 -12.35 -11.95 2.98
CA ILE A 296 -12.79 -12.28 1.62
C ILE A 296 -14.20 -11.73 1.38
N ALA A 297 -15.12 -11.94 2.31
CA ALA A 297 -16.50 -11.46 2.22
C ALA A 297 -16.55 -9.93 2.16
N LEU A 298 -15.76 -9.22 2.99
CA LEU A 298 -15.69 -7.77 2.99
C LEU A 298 -15.24 -7.23 1.62
N ASN A 299 -14.16 -7.78 1.05
CA ASN A 299 -13.68 -7.33 -0.25
C ASN A 299 -14.67 -7.65 -1.38
N ALA A 300 -15.33 -8.81 -1.33
CA ALA A 300 -16.40 -9.14 -2.27
C ALA A 300 -17.60 -8.19 -2.13
N LEU A 301 -17.98 -7.84 -0.90
CA LEU A 301 -19.07 -6.91 -0.61
C LEU A 301 -18.73 -5.49 -1.07
N VAL A 302 -17.49 -5.04 -0.89
CA VAL A 302 -16.98 -3.75 -1.39
C VAL A 302 -17.06 -3.70 -2.91
N LEU A 303 -16.57 -4.73 -3.60
CA LEU A 303 -16.64 -4.81 -5.07
C LEU A 303 -18.10 -4.81 -5.55
N LEU A 304 -18.97 -5.57 -4.87
CA LEU A 304 -20.39 -5.63 -5.19
C LEU A 304 -21.07 -4.28 -4.93
N ALA A 305 -20.72 -3.57 -3.86
CA ALA A 305 -21.26 -2.25 -3.58
C ALA A 305 -20.86 -1.23 -4.66
N LEU A 306 -19.59 -1.22 -5.10
CA LEU A 306 -19.14 -0.38 -6.21
C LEU A 306 -19.93 -0.69 -7.49
N LEU A 307 -20.09 -1.98 -7.81
CA LEU A 307 -20.85 -2.43 -8.98
C LEU A 307 -22.30 -1.99 -8.92
N LEU A 308 -22.99 -2.27 -7.83
CA LEU A 308 -24.39 -1.90 -7.68
C LEU A 308 -24.57 -0.38 -7.78
N TRP A 309 -23.80 0.41 -7.03
CA TRP A 309 -23.91 1.88 -7.06
C TRP A 309 -23.63 2.47 -8.45
N SER A 310 -22.69 1.90 -9.21
CA SER A 310 -22.39 2.34 -10.59
C SER A 310 -23.53 2.10 -11.59
N LEU A 311 -24.45 1.16 -11.30
CA LEU A 311 -25.56 0.78 -12.17
C LEU A 311 -26.92 1.31 -11.66
N THR A 312 -26.97 1.88 -10.46
CA THR A 312 -28.22 2.37 -9.87
C THR A 312 -28.64 3.72 -10.42
N ARG A 313 -29.93 3.91 -10.72
CA ARG A 313 -30.54 5.25 -10.95
C ARG A 313 -31.22 5.79 -9.70
N ARG A 314 -31.78 4.93 -8.87
CA ARG A 314 -32.44 5.35 -7.63
C ARG A 314 -32.28 4.22 -6.63
N TRP A 315 -31.75 4.55 -5.45
CA TRP A 315 -31.59 3.55 -4.38
C TRP A 315 -31.83 4.19 -3.02
N ARG A 316 -33.11 4.34 -2.69
CA ARG A 316 -33.57 4.94 -1.44
C ARG A 316 -33.53 3.92 -0.30
N PHE A 317 -33.18 4.37 0.90
CA PHE A 317 -33.34 3.60 2.12
C PHE A 317 -34.85 3.40 2.41
N PRO A 318 -35.31 2.26 2.96
CA PRO A 318 -34.56 1.09 3.43
C PRO A 318 -34.37 -0.03 2.41
N ALA A 319 -34.68 0.18 1.12
CA ALA A 319 -34.69 -0.89 0.12
C ALA A 319 -33.35 -1.63 0.02
N LEU A 320 -33.36 -2.96 0.20
CA LEU A 320 -32.17 -3.82 0.15
C LEU A 320 -31.50 -3.84 -1.22
N TRP A 321 -32.31 -3.73 -2.28
CA TRP A 321 -31.87 -3.75 -3.66
C TRP A 321 -32.19 -2.42 -4.34
N PRO A 322 -31.42 -2.04 -5.37
CA PRO A 322 -31.73 -0.88 -6.20
C PRO A 322 -33.15 -0.97 -6.77
N THR A 323 -33.87 0.15 -6.78
CA THR A 323 -35.24 0.20 -7.32
C THR A 323 -35.22 0.34 -8.84
N GLU A 324 -34.21 1.04 -9.37
CA GLU A 324 -34.03 1.24 -10.80
C GLU A 324 -32.56 1.06 -11.17
N PHE A 325 -32.31 0.26 -12.21
CA PHE A 325 -31.00 0.13 -12.84
C PHE A 325 -30.95 0.95 -14.14
N THR A 326 -29.82 1.57 -14.43
CA THR A 326 -29.59 2.31 -15.68
C THR A 326 -28.14 2.18 -16.15
N LEU A 327 -27.96 2.09 -17.47
CA LEU A 327 -26.66 2.21 -18.13
C LEU A 327 -26.38 3.63 -18.66
N SER A 328 -27.35 4.56 -18.54
CA SER A 328 -27.20 5.93 -19.05
C SER A 328 -26.01 6.65 -18.43
N GLN A 329 -25.75 6.44 -17.15
CA GLN A 329 -24.62 7.06 -16.44
C GLN A 329 -23.27 6.58 -16.98
N TRP A 330 -23.17 5.30 -17.34
CA TRP A 330 -21.98 4.80 -18.01
C TRP A 330 -21.80 5.46 -19.37
N HIS A 331 -22.87 5.62 -20.14
CA HIS A 331 -22.82 6.30 -21.44
C HIS A 331 -22.44 7.79 -21.32
N GLU A 332 -22.94 8.48 -20.30
CA GLU A 332 -22.65 9.90 -20.01
C GLU A 332 -21.23 10.10 -19.47
N ALA A 333 -20.74 9.19 -18.62
CA ALA A 333 -19.42 9.31 -17.98
C ALA A 333 -18.27 8.71 -18.80
N LEU A 334 -18.51 7.79 -19.74
CA LEU A 334 -17.44 7.18 -20.55
C LEU A 334 -16.60 8.20 -21.33
N PRO A 335 -17.20 9.21 -22.00
CA PRO A 335 -16.44 10.20 -22.77
C PRO A 335 -15.44 10.99 -21.93
N SER A 336 -15.77 11.31 -20.67
CA SER A 336 -14.85 12.00 -19.74
C SER A 336 -13.89 11.02 -19.06
N ALA A 337 -14.29 9.78 -18.80
CA ALA A 337 -13.47 8.78 -18.13
C ALA A 337 -12.41 8.12 -19.04
N LEU A 338 -12.66 7.97 -20.35
CA LEU A 338 -11.72 7.34 -21.29
C LEU A 338 -10.39 8.08 -21.44
N PRO A 339 -10.34 9.43 -21.59
CA PRO A 339 -9.09 10.17 -21.58
C PRO A 339 -8.30 9.98 -20.28
N LEU A 340 -9.00 9.96 -19.14
CA LEU A 340 -8.38 9.75 -17.82
C LEU A 340 -7.80 8.35 -17.69
N LEU A 341 -8.50 7.31 -18.19
CA LEU A 341 -7.98 5.95 -18.31
C LEU A 341 -6.69 5.92 -19.13
N GLY A 342 -6.68 6.63 -20.27
CA GLY A 342 -5.51 6.77 -21.13
C GLY A 342 -4.32 7.38 -20.42
N VAL A 343 -4.50 8.56 -19.80
CA VAL A 343 -3.44 9.24 -19.02
C VAL A 343 -2.95 8.39 -17.85
N THR A 344 -3.86 7.75 -17.13
CA THR A 344 -3.50 6.87 -16.00
C THR A 344 -2.67 5.67 -16.49
N ALA A 345 -3.06 5.05 -17.60
CA ALA A 345 -2.35 3.92 -18.17
C ALA A 345 -0.97 4.30 -18.73
N THR A 346 -0.82 5.46 -19.38
CA THR A 346 0.47 5.93 -19.90
C THR A 346 1.44 6.24 -18.77
N ILE A 347 1.01 6.95 -17.72
CA ILE A 347 1.83 7.21 -16.53
C ILE A 347 2.24 5.90 -15.87
N ALA A 348 1.29 4.99 -15.65
CA ALA A 348 1.57 3.71 -15.02
C ALA A 348 2.57 2.86 -15.81
N LEU A 349 2.45 2.84 -17.14
CA LEU A 349 3.40 2.15 -18.01
C LEU A 349 4.79 2.79 -17.95
N LEU A 350 4.90 4.12 -18.09
CA LEU A 350 6.18 4.83 -18.07
C LEU A 350 6.91 4.65 -16.75
N VAL A 351 6.23 4.91 -15.62
CA VAL A 351 6.82 4.79 -14.27
C VAL A 351 7.25 3.35 -14.01
N THR A 352 6.42 2.37 -14.39
CA THR A 352 6.73 0.95 -14.17
C THR A 352 7.92 0.50 -15.01
N LEU A 353 7.99 0.88 -16.29
CA LEU A 353 9.09 0.49 -17.17
C LEU A 353 10.40 1.15 -16.72
N LEU A 354 10.40 2.45 -16.44
CA LEU A 354 11.57 3.17 -15.95
C LEU A 354 12.03 2.64 -14.59
N GLY A 355 11.10 2.39 -13.67
CA GLY A 355 11.38 1.80 -12.36
C GLY A 355 11.91 0.37 -12.48
N ALA A 356 11.41 -0.43 -13.42
CA ALA A 356 11.89 -1.78 -13.66
C ALA A 356 13.30 -1.75 -14.26
N LEU A 357 13.58 -0.87 -15.23
CA LEU A 357 14.93 -0.67 -15.76
C LEU A 357 15.91 -0.27 -14.66
N TRP A 358 15.54 0.64 -13.76
CA TRP A 358 16.35 1.02 -12.62
C TRP A 358 16.57 -0.14 -11.63
N ALA A 359 15.53 -0.91 -11.31
CA ALA A 359 15.64 -2.09 -10.46
C ALA A 359 16.53 -3.17 -11.06
N LEU A 360 16.37 -3.46 -12.35
CA LEU A 360 17.19 -4.42 -13.09
C LEU A 360 18.65 -3.97 -13.14
N LEU A 361 18.92 -2.69 -13.42
CA LEU A 361 20.26 -2.13 -13.40
C LEU A 361 20.95 -2.37 -12.04
N LEU A 362 20.26 -2.12 -10.93
CA LEU A 362 20.79 -2.36 -9.58
C LEU A 362 20.94 -3.85 -9.24
N LEU A 363 20.02 -4.71 -9.68
CA LEU A 363 20.09 -6.15 -9.42
C LEU A 363 21.20 -6.85 -10.21
N GLU A 364 21.44 -6.44 -11.47
CA GLU A 364 22.54 -6.96 -12.26
C GLU A 364 23.89 -6.51 -11.73
N THR A 365 24.00 -5.24 -11.31
CA THR A 365 25.27 -4.67 -10.84
C THR A 365 25.58 -5.01 -9.38
N GLY A 366 24.55 -5.20 -8.54
CA GLY A 366 24.65 -5.52 -7.12
C GLY A 366 24.51 -7.01 -6.78
N ARG A 367 24.84 -7.89 -7.73
CA ARG A 367 24.58 -9.32 -7.62
C ARG A 367 25.49 -10.03 -6.62
N ALA A 368 26.79 -9.80 -6.71
CA ALA A 368 27.79 -10.37 -5.79
C ALA A 368 27.75 -9.65 -4.44
N SER A 369 27.60 -8.33 -4.45
CA SER A 369 27.41 -7.51 -3.26
C SER A 369 26.43 -6.38 -3.57
N PRO A 370 25.38 -6.18 -2.75
CA PRO A 370 24.45 -5.09 -2.94
C PRO A 370 25.19 -3.74 -2.92
N ILE A 371 24.86 -2.89 -3.87
CA ILE A 371 25.47 -1.57 -4.03
C ILE A 371 25.06 -0.63 -2.90
N TRP A 372 23.78 -0.68 -2.55
CA TRP A 372 23.17 0.13 -1.52
C TRP A 372 22.50 -0.77 -0.48
N PRO A 373 22.52 -0.39 0.81
CA PRO A 373 21.78 -1.12 1.82
C PRO A 373 20.28 -1.00 1.56
N LEU A 374 19.54 -2.08 1.82
CA LEU A 374 18.11 -2.15 1.49
C LEU A 374 17.30 -1.00 2.12
N TRP A 375 17.64 -0.60 3.36
CA TRP A 375 16.91 0.45 4.07
C TRP A 375 17.00 1.81 3.36
N LEU A 376 18.10 2.09 2.66
CA LEU A 376 18.25 3.35 1.91
C LEU A 376 17.41 3.33 0.64
N LEU A 377 17.39 2.20 -0.09
CA LEU A 377 16.53 2.03 -1.27
C LEU A 377 15.04 2.12 -0.91
N CYS A 378 14.67 1.71 0.31
CA CYS A 378 13.31 1.82 0.82
C CYS A 378 13.04 3.14 1.55
N LEU A 379 14.00 4.07 1.63
CA LEU A 379 13.87 5.30 2.42
C LEU A 379 12.64 6.13 2.02
N PRO A 380 12.28 6.32 0.72
CA PRO A 380 11.07 7.05 0.36
C PRO A 380 9.77 6.42 0.90
N LEU A 381 9.73 5.10 1.09
CA LEU A 381 8.56 4.41 1.68
C LEU A 381 8.48 4.62 3.20
N LEU A 382 9.58 4.98 3.85
CA LEU A 382 9.64 5.25 5.29
C LEU A 382 9.33 6.71 5.63
N LEU A 383 9.40 7.60 4.64
CA LEU A 383 9.08 9.00 4.80
C LEU A 383 7.58 9.22 4.51
N PRO A 384 6.87 10.04 5.31
CA PRO A 384 5.50 10.41 5.01
C PRO A 384 5.43 11.14 3.67
N GLN A 385 4.58 10.66 2.77
CA GLN A 385 4.52 11.14 1.38
C GLN A 385 4.24 12.63 1.30
N ALA A 386 3.29 13.13 2.09
CA ALA A 386 2.93 14.54 2.15
C ALA A 386 4.12 15.44 2.48
N SER A 387 4.99 15.02 3.41
CA SER A 387 6.15 15.80 3.79
C SER A 387 7.18 15.91 2.67
N LEU A 388 7.49 14.78 2.02
CA LEU A 388 8.48 14.77 0.95
C LEU A 388 7.97 15.55 -0.28
N LEU A 389 6.71 15.33 -0.67
CA LEU A 389 6.15 15.90 -1.89
C LEU A 389 5.87 17.40 -1.78
N LEU A 390 5.38 17.90 -0.64
CA LEU A 390 5.21 19.34 -0.44
C LEU A 390 6.56 20.07 -0.44
N GLY A 391 7.59 19.44 0.15
CA GLY A 391 8.95 19.95 0.02
C GLY A 391 9.43 19.98 -1.41
N LEU A 392 9.15 18.92 -2.18
CA LEU A 392 9.56 18.84 -3.58
C LEU A 392 8.82 19.84 -4.47
N GLU A 393 7.52 20.01 -4.29
CA GLU A 393 6.71 21.03 -4.95
C GLU A 393 7.28 22.42 -4.70
N ARG A 394 7.57 22.75 -3.43
CA ARG A 394 8.22 24.02 -3.06
C ARG A 394 9.59 24.18 -3.71
N ALA A 395 10.41 23.12 -3.75
CA ALA A 395 11.71 23.16 -4.40
C ALA A 395 11.58 23.45 -5.90
N LEU A 396 10.68 22.75 -6.59
CA LEU A 396 10.41 22.94 -8.01
C LEU A 396 9.90 24.35 -8.31
N ALA A 397 8.99 24.88 -7.48
CA ALA A 397 8.49 26.24 -7.60
C ALA A 397 9.60 27.29 -7.45
N GLN A 398 10.59 27.08 -6.56
CA GLN A 398 11.75 27.98 -6.43
C GLN A 398 12.63 28.01 -7.69
N PHE A 399 12.67 26.92 -8.46
CA PHE A 399 13.35 26.85 -9.76
C PHE A 399 12.47 27.30 -10.93
N GLY A 400 11.25 27.78 -10.68
CA GLY A 400 10.29 28.17 -11.73
C GLY A 400 9.78 27.00 -12.57
N ALA A 401 9.88 25.77 -12.06
CA ALA A 401 9.41 24.59 -12.77
C ALA A 401 7.88 24.45 -12.62
N GLU A 402 7.18 24.51 -13.75
CA GLU A 402 5.73 24.33 -13.76
C GLU A 402 5.32 22.86 -13.53
N PRO A 403 4.18 22.61 -12.86
CA PRO A 403 3.63 21.26 -12.72
C PRO A 403 3.41 20.59 -14.08
N SER A 404 3.89 19.35 -14.23
CA SER A 404 3.90 18.67 -15.53
C SER A 404 3.92 17.14 -15.39
N LEU A 405 3.62 16.43 -16.47
CA LEU A 405 3.68 14.96 -16.52
C LEU A 405 5.07 14.43 -16.17
N LEU A 406 6.13 15.16 -16.54
CA LEU A 406 7.51 14.78 -16.22
C LEU A 406 7.72 14.70 -14.69
N TRP A 407 7.27 15.71 -13.96
CA TRP A 407 7.40 15.74 -12.50
C TRP A 407 6.53 14.69 -11.83
N VAL A 408 5.33 14.42 -12.37
CA VAL A 408 4.48 13.32 -11.91
C VAL A 408 5.19 11.97 -12.06
N VAL A 409 5.73 11.66 -13.25
CA VAL A 409 6.45 10.40 -13.50
C VAL A 409 7.66 10.29 -12.55
N TRP A 410 8.41 11.37 -12.39
CA TRP A 410 9.59 11.38 -11.54
C TRP A 410 9.27 11.23 -10.04
N GLY A 411 8.23 11.91 -9.55
CA GLY A 411 7.76 11.75 -8.18
C GLY A 411 7.19 10.36 -7.90
N GLN A 412 6.43 9.79 -8.84
CA GLN A 412 5.92 8.41 -8.68
C GLN A 412 7.03 7.36 -8.70
N LEU A 413 8.11 7.58 -9.47
CA LEU A 413 9.26 6.66 -9.50
C LEU A 413 9.85 6.40 -8.12
N LEU A 414 9.85 7.40 -7.23
CA LEU A 414 10.33 7.28 -5.84
C LEU A 414 9.61 6.20 -5.04
N TYR A 415 8.31 6.06 -5.30
CA TYR A 415 7.45 5.14 -4.56
C TYR A 415 7.29 3.80 -5.28
N VAL A 416 7.29 3.78 -6.61
CA VAL A 416 7.11 2.53 -7.39
C VAL A 416 8.39 1.68 -7.42
N PHE A 417 9.57 2.31 -7.53
CA PHE A 417 10.84 1.60 -7.62
C PHE A 417 11.11 0.63 -6.45
N PRO A 418 10.91 1.00 -5.16
CA PRO A 418 11.20 0.10 -4.05
C PRO A 418 10.35 -1.19 -4.10
N TYR A 419 9.08 -1.11 -4.49
CA TYR A 419 8.22 -2.29 -4.66
C TYR A 419 8.70 -3.20 -5.80
N LEU A 420 9.10 -2.61 -6.93
CA LEU A 420 9.69 -3.37 -8.05
C LEU A 420 10.97 -4.08 -7.63
N TYR A 421 11.89 -3.37 -6.98
CA TYR A 421 13.15 -3.92 -6.50
C TYR A 421 12.94 -5.04 -5.49
N LEU A 422 12.05 -4.85 -4.50
CA LEU A 422 11.74 -5.87 -3.49
C LEU A 422 11.13 -7.14 -4.11
N THR A 423 10.21 -6.98 -5.06
CA THR A 423 9.54 -8.09 -5.74
C THR A 423 10.52 -8.89 -6.61
N LEU A 424 11.44 -8.21 -7.30
CA LEU A 424 12.41 -8.84 -8.18
C LEU A 424 13.61 -9.44 -7.44
N ARG A 425 14.05 -8.85 -6.33
CA ARG A 425 15.33 -9.17 -5.68
C ARG A 425 15.48 -10.64 -5.32
N GLY A 426 14.45 -11.29 -4.79
CA GLY A 426 14.47 -12.71 -4.42
C GLY A 426 14.69 -13.61 -5.64
N PRO A 427 13.75 -13.61 -6.61
CA PRO A 427 13.87 -14.38 -7.84
C PRO A 427 15.15 -14.09 -8.64
N TRP A 428 15.58 -12.82 -8.74
CA TRP A 428 16.77 -12.44 -9.50
C TRP A 428 18.07 -13.00 -8.90
N ARG A 429 18.14 -13.11 -7.57
CA ARG A 429 19.29 -13.69 -6.87
C ARG A 429 19.27 -15.21 -6.85
N ALA A 430 18.10 -15.82 -6.91
CA ALA A 430 17.94 -17.27 -6.95
C ALA A 430 18.25 -17.88 -8.33
N PHE A 431 18.38 -17.06 -9.38
CA PHE A 431 18.73 -17.54 -10.71
C PHE A 431 20.12 -18.19 -10.75
N ASP A 432 20.20 -19.38 -11.34
CA ASP A 432 21.44 -20.14 -11.52
C ASP A 432 22.33 -19.56 -12.62
N GLU A 433 23.45 -18.96 -12.23
CA GLU A 433 24.43 -18.37 -13.15
C GLU A 433 25.11 -19.36 -14.06
N ARG A 434 25.12 -20.65 -13.72
CA ARG A 434 25.72 -21.69 -14.56
C ARG A 434 25.10 -21.72 -15.95
N LEU A 435 23.81 -21.36 -16.07
CA LEU A 435 23.13 -21.24 -17.36
C LEU A 435 23.73 -20.15 -18.25
N LEU A 436 24.14 -19.01 -17.68
CA LEU A 436 24.78 -17.93 -18.43
C LEU A 436 26.23 -18.24 -18.77
N ILE A 437 26.94 -18.93 -17.86
CA ILE A 437 28.32 -19.39 -18.11
C ILE A 437 28.32 -20.39 -19.28
N ALA A 438 27.44 -21.40 -19.24
CA ALA A 438 27.30 -22.38 -20.32
C ALA A 438 27.00 -21.72 -21.68
N ALA A 439 26.07 -20.76 -21.70
CA ALA A 439 25.74 -20.03 -22.92
C ALA A 439 26.93 -19.25 -23.49
N ARG A 440 27.73 -18.62 -22.62
CA ARG A 440 28.94 -17.89 -23.03
C ARG A 440 30.02 -18.83 -23.56
N SER A 441 30.18 -20.02 -22.97
CA SER A 441 31.08 -21.05 -23.47
C SER A 441 30.69 -21.56 -24.87
N LEU A 442 29.40 -21.49 -25.22
CA LEU A 442 28.89 -21.80 -26.57
C LEU A 442 28.93 -20.59 -27.54
N GLY A 443 29.63 -19.50 -27.18
CA GLY A 443 29.82 -18.33 -28.04
C GLY A 443 28.72 -17.26 -27.96
N ALA A 444 27.78 -17.35 -27.01
CA ALA A 444 26.80 -16.28 -26.81
C ALA A 444 27.44 -15.07 -26.10
N SER A 445 27.26 -13.87 -26.65
CA SER A 445 27.67 -12.64 -25.96
C SER A 445 26.87 -12.42 -24.66
N PRO A 446 27.41 -11.68 -23.66
CA PRO A 446 26.73 -11.44 -22.39
C PRO A 446 25.30 -10.89 -22.52
N ILE A 447 25.10 -9.93 -23.44
CA ILE A 447 23.81 -9.33 -23.73
C ILE A 447 22.88 -10.34 -24.39
N ARG A 448 23.38 -11.13 -25.36
CA ARG A 448 22.60 -12.17 -26.03
C ARG A 448 22.15 -13.25 -25.04
N ALA A 449 23.03 -13.71 -24.15
CA ALA A 449 22.70 -14.68 -23.11
C ALA A 449 21.67 -14.11 -22.12
N TRP A 450 21.78 -12.84 -21.75
CA TRP A 450 20.81 -12.17 -20.90
C TRP A 450 19.41 -12.14 -21.53
N TRP A 451 19.29 -11.67 -22.77
CA TRP A 451 18.01 -11.55 -23.47
C TRP A 451 17.39 -12.90 -23.86
N ARG A 452 18.20 -13.89 -24.25
CA ARG A 452 17.69 -15.19 -24.74
C ARG A 452 17.50 -16.24 -23.66
N ILE A 453 18.17 -16.12 -22.51
CA ILE A 453 18.15 -17.16 -21.47
C ILE A 453 17.64 -16.59 -20.16
N LYS A 454 18.30 -15.57 -19.60
CA LYS A 454 17.92 -15.05 -18.28
C LYS A 454 16.53 -14.43 -18.28
N LEU A 455 16.26 -13.52 -19.22
CA LEU A 455 15.00 -12.78 -19.27
C LEU A 455 13.78 -13.70 -19.49
N PRO A 456 13.78 -14.67 -20.42
CA PRO A 456 12.66 -15.58 -20.61
C PRO A 456 12.42 -16.50 -19.41
N LEU A 457 13.49 -16.99 -18.77
CA LEU A 457 13.39 -17.82 -17.55
C LEU A 457 12.86 -17.02 -16.35
N LEU A 458 13.16 -15.72 -16.29
CA LEU A 458 12.66 -14.79 -15.27
C LEU A 458 11.41 -14.01 -15.71
N ALA A 459 10.77 -14.39 -16.82
CA ALA A 459 9.61 -13.66 -17.34
C ALA A 459 8.46 -13.61 -16.33
N ARG A 460 8.22 -14.69 -15.59
CA ARG A 460 7.17 -14.76 -14.56
C ARG A 460 7.38 -13.78 -13.40
N PRO A 461 8.51 -13.82 -12.67
CA PRO A 461 8.76 -12.83 -11.61
C PRO A 461 8.88 -11.41 -12.17
N LEU A 462 9.37 -11.22 -13.41
CA LEU A 462 9.42 -9.91 -14.04
C LEU A 462 8.04 -9.33 -14.29
N LEU A 463 7.17 -10.07 -14.98
CA LEU A 463 5.81 -9.60 -15.28
C LEU A 463 4.97 -9.43 -14.01
N ALA A 464 5.16 -10.28 -13.00
CA ALA A 464 4.54 -10.08 -11.69
C ALA A 464 4.98 -8.78 -11.03
N ALA A 465 6.28 -8.44 -11.09
CA ALA A 465 6.76 -7.15 -10.60
C ALA A 465 6.20 -5.98 -11.41
N LEU A 466 6.16 -6.08 -12.74
CA LEU A 466 5.57 -5.03 -13.59
C LEU A 466 4.08 -4.81 -13.25
N ALA A 467 3.30 -5.87 -13.00
CA ALA A 467 1.91 -5.73 -12.57
C ALA A 467 1.79 -5.03 -11.20
N VAL A 468 2.68 -5.35 -10.25
CA VAL A 468 2.77 -4.62 -8.97
C VAL A 468 3.12 -3.15 -9.20
N GLY A 469 4.07 -2.84 -10.08
CA GLY A 469 4.43 -1.47 -10.41
C GLY A 469 3.27 -0.65 -10.97
N VAL A 470 2.51 -1.24 -11.90
CA VAL A 470 1.31 -0.61 -12.48
C VAL A 470 0.26 -0.36 -11.39
N ALA A 471 0.01 -1.35 -10.51
CA ALA A 471 -0.95 -1.21 -9.42
C ALA A 471 -0.53 -0.12 -8.42
N VAL A 472 0.76 -0.06 -8.05
CA VAL A 472 1.29 0.96 -7.13
C VAL A 472 1.26 2.34 -7.75
N SER A 473 1.61 2.48 -9.04
CA SER A 473 1.56 3.76 -9.77
C SER A 473 0.14 4.30 -9.86
N LEU A 474 -0.83 3.44 -10.19
CA LEU A 474 -2.25 3.82 -10.20
C LEU A 474 -2.72 4.29 -8.83
N ALA A 475 -2.25 3.67 -7.74
CA ALA A 475 -2.58 4.08 -6.39
C ALA A 475 -1.91 5.40 -5.93
N GLN A 476 -1.02 6.01 -6.73
CA GLN A 476 -0.34 7.26 -6.35
C GLN A 476 -1.25 8.48 -6.56
N TYR A 477 -2.01 8.83 -5.53
CA TYR A 477 -2.79 10.07 -5.48
C TYR A 477 -1.91 11.31 -5.33
N LEU A 478 -1.13 11.38 -4.24
CA LEU A 478 -0.46 12.61 -3.82
C LEU A 478 0.67 13.09 -4.75
N PRO A 479 1.57 12.21 -5.26
CA PRO A 479 2.57 12.63 -6.24
C PRO A 479 1.96 13.20 -7.52
N THR A 480 0.83 12.64 -7.96
CA THR A 480 0.12 13.08 -9.16
C THR A 480 -0.53 14.43 -8.95
N LEU A 481 -1.18 14.63 -7.81
CA LEU A 481 -1.89 15.86 -7.51
C LEU A 481 -0.93 17.04 -7.34
N LEU A 482 0.10 16.91 -6.49
CA LEU A 482 0.99 18.02 -6.15
C LEU A 482 1.94 18.37 -7.31
N LEU A 483 2.56 17.37 -7.94
CA LEU A 483 3.51 17.62 -9.04
C LEU A 483 2.84 17.81 -10.40
N GLY A 484 1.58 17.40 -10.53
CA GLY A 484 0.74 17.65 -11.69
C GLY A 484 -0.04 18.97 -11.61
N GLY A 485 -0.19 19.56 -10.41
CA GLY A 485 -0.82 20.86 -10.18
C GLY A 485 -2.23 20.98 -10.77
N GLY A 486 -3.00 19.88 -10.74
CA GLY A 486 -4.33 19.79 -11.37
C GLY A 486 -4.32 19.75 -12.91
N ARG A 487 -3.18 19.96 -13.57
CA ARG A 487 -3.02 19.87 -15.04
C ARG A 487 -2.95 18.43 -15.53
N VAL A 488 -2.43 17.55 -14.67
CA VAL A 488 -2.38 16.09 -14.91
C VAL A 488 -3.46 15.44 -14.07
N VAL A 489 -4.60 15.17 -14.70
CA VAL A 489 -5.73 14.52 -14.05
C VAL A 489 -5.70 13.02 -14.39
N THR A 490 -5.81 12.19 -13.36
CA THR A 490 -5.85 10.72 -13.49
C THR A 490 -7.16 10.17 -12.92
N LEU A 491 -7.44 8.89 -13.17
CA LEU A 491 -8.57 8.21 -12.54
C LEU A 491 -8.52 8.24 -11.01
N THR A 492 -7.33 8.24 -10.44
CA THR A 492 -7.16 8.21 -8.98
C THR A 492 -7.45 9.55 -8.36
N THR A 493 -6.97 10.64 -8.97
CA THR A 493 -7.29 11.99 -8.50
C THR A 493 -8.78 12.28 -8.63
N GLU A 494 -9.40 11.91 -9.76
CA GLU A 494 -10.85 12.11 -9.96
C GLU A 494 -11.71 11.26 -9.04
N ALA A 495 -11.36 9.99 -8.83
CA ALA A 495 -12.13 9.16 -7.93
C ALA A 495 -12.09 9.64 -6.48
N VAL A 496 -10.98 10.25 -6.04
CA VAL A 496 -10.90 10.89 -4.71
C VAL A 496 -11.79 12.13 -4.69
N THR A 497 -11.70 13.00 -5.69
CA THR A 497 -12.56 14.20 -5.80
C THR A 497 -14.04 13.82 -5.78
N ILE A 498 -14.48 12.92 -6.65
CA ILE A 498 -15.88 12.48 -6.75
C ILE A 498 -16.30 11.68 -5.50
N GLY A 499 -15.43 10.80 -5.00
CA GLY A 499 -15.70 9.95 -3.84
C GLY A 499 -15.83 10.74 -2.52
N SER A 500 -15.15 11.88 -2.42
CA SER A 500 -15.32 12.81 -1.28
C SER A 500 -16.60 13.67 -1.38
N GLY A 501 -17.19 13.74 -2.58
CA GLY A 501 -18.43 14.45 -2.88
C GLY A 501 -19.70 13.64 -2.58
N LEU A 502 -20.84 14.11 -3.12
CA LEU A 502 -22.16 13.54 -2.84
C LEU A 502 -22.66 12.53 -3.89
N ASP A 503 -22.04 12.48 -5.08
CA ASP A 503 -22.46 11.58 -6.16
C ASP A 503 -21.88 10.18 -5.98
N ARG A 504 -22.59 9.36 -5.21
CA ARG A 504 -22.23 7.97 -4.94
C ARG A 504 -22.16 7.11 -6.20
N ARG A 505 -22.87 7.47 -7.27
CA ARG A 505 -22.97 6.62 -8.45
C ARG A 505 -21.76 6.80 -9.34
N LEU A 506 -21.38 8.06 -9.58
CA LEU A 506 -20.11 8.37 -10.24
C LEU A 506 -18.93 7.86 -9.42
N ALA A 507 -18.95 8.00 -8.09
CA ALA A 507 -17.91 7.44 -7.23
C ALA A 507 -17.79 5.90 -7.39
N GLY A 508 -18.92 5.19 -7.49
CA GLY A 508 -18.94 3.75 -7.78
C GLY A 508 -18.34 3.40 -9.15
N LEU A 509 -18.69 4.16 -10.19
CA LEU A 509 -18.16 3.98 -11.54
C LEU A 509 -16.64 4.21 -11.60
N TYR A 510 -16.14 5.32 -11.08
CA TYR A 510 -14.70 5.61 -11.08
C TYR A 510 -13.92 4.63 -10.20
N GLY A 511 -14.49 4.21 -9.05
CA GLY A 511 -13.94 3.14 -8.22
C GLY A 511 -13.82 1.80 -8.97
N LEU A 512 -14.81 1.45 -9.81
CA LEU A 512 -14.72 0.29 -10.69
C LEU A 512 -13.70 0.45 -11.80
N LEU A 513 -13.64 1.61 -12.46
CA LEU A 513 -12.68 1.83 -13.54
C LEU A 513 -11.23 1.73 -13.07
N GLN A 514 -10.94 2.12 -11.82
CA GLN A 514 -9.61 1.93 -11.23
C GLN A 514 -9.18 0.46 -11.15
N LEU A 515 -10.11 -0.51 -11.07
CA LEU A 515 -9.79 -1.93 -11.08
C LEU A 515 -9.36 -2.45 -12.46
N ALA A 516 -9.78 -1.79 -13.55
CA ALA A 516 -9.56 -2.29 -14.90
C ALA A 516 -8.06 -2.40 -15.24
N ILE A 517 -7.27 -1.37 -14.91
CA ILE A 517 -5.84 -1.31 -15.22
C ILE A 517 -5.02 -2.37 -14.44
N PRO A 518 -5.12 -2.48 -13.09
CA PRO A 518 -4.39 -3.49 -12.34
C PRO A 518 -4.83 -4.90 -12.69
N LEU A 519 -6.13 -5.13 -12.90
CA LEU A 519 -6.65 -6.45 -13.30
C LEU A 519 -6.07 -6.89 -14.64
N ALA A 520 -6.04 -6.00 -15.63
CA ALA A 520 -5.42 -6.28 -16.93
C ALA A 520 -3.91 -6.58 -16.77
N ALA A 521 -3.19 -5.80 -15.98
CA ALA A 521 -1.76 -6.01 -15.75
C ALA A 521 -1.47 -7.36 -15.07
N PHE A 522 -2.24 -7.73 -14.04
CA PHE A 522 -2.10 -9.04 -13.38
C PHE A 522 -2.53 -10.19 -14.28
N ALA A 523 -3.58 -10.04 -15.09
CA ALA A 523 -4.00 -11.04 -16.07
C ALA A 523 -2.88 -11.32 -17.08
N VAL A 524 -2.25 -10.26 -17.62
CA VAL A 524 -1.07 -10.39 -18.49
C VAL A 524 0.08 -11.06 -17.76
N ALA A 525 0.34 -10.70 -16.50
CA ALA A 525 1.41 -11.29 -15.70
C ALA A 525 1.23 -12.77 -15.37
N ILE A 526 0.00 -13.27 -15.37
CA ILE A 526 -0.31 -14.70 -15.17
C ILE A 526 -0.25 -15.46 -16.51
N TRP A 527 -0.74 -14.85 -17.58
CA TRP A 527 -0.92 -15.52 -18.87
C TRP A 527 0.35 -15.54 -19.75
N LEU A 528 1.05 -14.42 -19.84
CA LEU A 528 2.19 -14.23 -20.75
C LEU A 528 3.44 -15.05 -20.39
N PRO A 529 3.81 -15.29 -19.10
CA PRO A 529 5.01 -16.06 -18.78
C PRO A 529 4.99 -17.48 -19.33
N ARG A 530 3.82 -18.13 -19.38
CA ARG A 530 3.65 -19.48 -19.96
C ARG A 530 4.08 -19.55 -21.43
N ARG A 531 3.96 -18.43 -22.14
CA ARG A 531 4.40 -18.32 -23.54
C ARG A 531 5.87 -17.94 -23.66
N LEU A 532 6.45 -17.23 -22.69
CA LEU A 532 7.84 -16.75 -22.78
C LEU A 532 8.84 -17.74 -22.16
N ASN A 533 8.48 -18.38 -21.05
CA ASN A 533 9.36 -19.25 -20.27
C ASN A 533 9.34 -20.68 -20.84
N PRO A 534 10.45 -21.18 -21.42
CA PRO A 534 10.51 -22.52 -22.00
C PRO A 534 10.19 -23.64 -20.99
N LEU A 535 10.51 -23.44 -19.70
CA LEU A 535 10.26 -24.44 -18.65
C LEU A 535 8.77 -24.57 -18.29
N GLU A 536 7.97 -23.53 -18.54
CA GLU A 536 6.53 -23.55 -18.27
C GLU A 536 5.72 -23.98 -19.50
N ARG A 537 6.32 -24.02 -20.70
CA ARG A 537 5.65 -24.44 -21.94
C ARG A 537 5.32 -25.94 -21.98
N SER A 538 6.12 -26.77 -21.30
CA SER A 538 5.97 -28.25 -21.31
C SER A 538 4.95 -28.79 -20.29
N SER A 539 4.20 -27.92 -19.61
CA SER A 539 3.21 -28.30 -18.59
C SER A 539 1.77 -28.39 -19.12
N CYS A 540 1.59 -28.33 -20.44
CA CYS A 540 0.36 -28.59 -21.18
C CYS A 540 0.61 -29.75 -22.15
#